data_AF-A0A353LPH0-F1
#
_entry.id   AF-A0A353LPH0-F1
#
_cell.length_a   1.000
_cell.length_b   1.000
_cell.length_c   1.000
_cell.angle_alpha   90.00
_cell.angle_beta   90.00
_cell.angle_gamma   90.00
#
_symmetry.space_group_name_H-M   'P 1'
#
loop_
_entity.id
_entity.type
_entity.pdbx_description
1 polymer ?
#
loop_
_entity_poly.entity_id
_entity_poly.type
_entity_poly.pdbx_seq_one_letter_code
_entity_poly.pdbx_strand_id
1 'polypeptide(L)' 'VFLEDVKVPKQNRIGEENQGWTYAKFLLGNERTGIAGVARSKGALEQLRTIAECEL' A
#
# COMPACT_ATOMS: atom_id res chain seq x y z
N VAL A 1 -11.17 15.91 -4.23
CA VAL A 1 -12.62 15.64 -4.12
C VAL A 1 -13.18 16.61 -3.09
N PHE A 2 -14.32 17.26 -3.37
CA PHE A 2 -15.03 18.12 -2.42
C PHE A 2 -16.41 17.48 -2.12
N LEU A 3 -16.85 17.57 -0.86
CA LEU A 3 -18.13 17.03 -0.39
C LEU A 3 -18.89 18.15 0.32
N GLU A 4 -20.01 18.59 -0.22
CA GLU A 4 -20.87 19.65 0.34
C GLU A 4 -22.32 19.14 0.40
N ASP A 5 -22.94 19.25 1.58
CA ASP A 5 -24.32 18.81 1.89
C ASP A 5 -24.70 17.37 1.45
N VAL A 6 -23.71 16.48 1.37
CA VAL A 6 -23.93 15.08 0.98
C VAL A 6 -24.58 14.31 2.13
N LYS A 7 -25.78 13.78 1.87
CA LYS A 7 -26.49 12.89 2.80
C LYS A 7 -26.16 11.43 2.49
N VAL A 8 -25.69 10.69 3.50
CA VAL A 8 -25.29 9.29 3.35
C VAL A 8 -26.14 8.40 4.28
N PRO A 9 -26.76 7.32 3.78
CA PRO A 9 -27.46 6.35 4.62
C PRO A 9 -26.53 5.73 5.67
N LYS A 10 -27.04 5.52 6.89
CA LYS A 10 -26.26 4.92 7.99
C LYS A 10 -25.68 3.54 7.63
N GLN A 11 -26.37 2.79 6.78
CA GLN A 11 -25.99 1.47 6.29
C GLN A 11 -24.69 1.50 5.46
N ASN A 12 -24.33 2.65 4.89
CA ASN A 12 -23.08 2.80 4.14
C ASN A 12 -21.87 3.10 5.04
N ARG A 13 -22.05 3.17 6.37
CA ARG A 13 -20.92 3.28 7.29
C ARG A 13 -20.08 2.01 7.20
N ILE A 14 -18.81 2.18 6.87
CA ILE A 14 -17.85 1.08 6.89
C ILE A 14 -17.48 0.78 8.34
N GLY A 15 -17.89 -0.40 8.80
CA GLY A 15 -17.60 -0.90 10.14
C GLY A 15 -18.26 -0.08 11.26
N GLU A 16 -17.59 -0.06 12.41
CA GLU A 16 -18.12 0.54 13.63
C GLU A 16 -17.82 2.03 13.75
N GLU A 17 -18.71 2.72 14.46
CA GLU A 17 -18.57 4.15 14.74
C GLU A 17 -17.29 4.42 15.53
N ASN A 18 -16.58 5.50 15.18
CA ASN A 18 -15.29 5.89 15.76
C ASN A 18 -14.12 4.90 15.54
N GLN A 19 -14.28 3.86 14.71
CA GLN A 19 -13.21 2.88 14.42
C GLN A 19 -12.44 3.13 13.11
N GLY A 20 -12.68 4.27 12.44
CA GLY A 20 -12.03 4.59 11.16
C GLY A 20 -10.50 4.51 11.17
N TRP A 21 -9.86 4.96 12.26
CA TRP A 21 -8.40 4.90 12.40
C TRP A 21 -7.86 3.47 12.52
N THR A 22 -8.59 2.59 13.21
CA THR A 22 -8.23 1.18 13.35
C THR A 22 -8.22 0.51 11.98
N TYR A 23 -9.26 0.71 11.18
CA TYR A 23 -9.35 0.16 9.83
C TYR A 23 -8.29 0.75 8.89
N ALA A 24 -8.10 2.07 8.93
CA ALA A 24 -7.09 2.74 8.10
C ALA A 24 -5.67 2.23 8.38
N LYS A 25 -5.28 2.08 9.65
CA LYS A 25 -3.96 1.55 10.01
C LYS A 25 -3.73 0.12 9.51
N PHE A 26 -4.74 -0.73 9.61
CA PHE A 26 -4.66 -2.11 9.11
C PHE A 26 -4.44 -2.13 7.59
N LEU A 27 -5.24 -1.37 6.84
CA LEU A 27 -5.12 -1.28 5.38
C LEU A 27 -3.74 -0.74 4.96
N LEU A 28 -3.28 0.36 5.59
CA LEU A 28 -1.96 0.94 5.33
C LEU A 28 -0.81 -0.04 5.62
N GLY A 29 -0.94 -0.86 6.66
CA GLY A 29 0.03 -1.91 6.97
C GLY A 29 0.17 -2.92 5.84
N ASN A 30 -0.95 -3.35 5.27
CA ASN A 30 -0.97 -4.31 4.16
C ASN A 30 -0.38 -3.68 2.88
N GLU A 31 -0.81 -2.47 2.53
CA GLU A 31 -0.36 -1.77 1.31
C GLU A 31 1.15 -1.48 1.32
N ARG A 32 1.74 -1.21 2.49
CA ARG A 32 3.17 -0.89 2.62
C ARG A 32 4.09 -1.99 2.11
N THR A 33 3.69 -3.26 2.27
CA THR A 33 4.48 -4.40 1.76
C THR A 33 4.52 -4.43 0.24
N GLY A 34 3.41 -4.07 -0.42
CA GLY A 34 3.35 -3.93 -1.88
C GLY A 34 4.14 -2.73 -2.39
N ILE A 35 4.01 -1.58 -1.73
CA ILE A 35 4.68 -0.32 -2.15
C ILE A 35 6.20 -0.39 -1.97
N ALA A 36 6.70 -1.14 -0.98
CA ALA A 36 8.13 -1.23 -0.69
C ALA A 36 8.98 -1.76 -1.86
N GLY A 37 8.39 -2.40 -2.87
CA GLY A 37 9.08 -2.77 -4.11
C GLY A 37 10.19 -3.81 -3.91
N VAL A 38 10.17 -4.56 -2.80
CA VAL A 38 11.26 -5.46 -2.39
C VAL A 38 11.62 -6.48 -3.46
N ALA A 39 10.62 -7.09 -4.11
CA ALA A 39 10.85 -8.04 -5.20
C ALA A 39 11.56 -7.39 -6.40
N ARG A 40 11.16 -6.16 -6.77
CA ARG A 40 11.81 -5.40 -7.84
C ARG A 40 13.26 -5.07 -7.48
N SER A 41 13.51 -4.60 -6.26
CA SER A 41 14.87 -4.28 -5.80
C SER A 41 15.77 -5.51 -5.79
N LYS A 42 15.26 -6.67 -5.36
CA LYS A 42 16.00 -7.95 -5.43
C LYS A 42 16.31 -8.34 -6.88
N GLY A 43 15.33 -8.26 -7.78
CA GLY A 43 15.55 -8.56 -9.20
C GLY A 43 16.60 -7.65 -9.84
N ALA A 44 16.57 -6.35 -9.52
CA ALA A 44 17.57 -5.40 -10.00
C ALA A 44 18.98 -5.72 -9.45
N LEU A 45 19.07 -6.18 -8.20
CA LEU A 45 20.34 -6.55 -7.58
C LEU A 45 20.97 -7.80 -8.23
N GLU A 46 20.14 -8.80 -8.54
CA GLU A 46 20.59 -10.00 -9.27
C GLU A 46 21.10 -9.64 -10.68
N GLN A 47 20.37 -8.78 -11.40
CA GLN A 47 20.82 -8.29 -12.72
C GLN A 47 22.16 -7.56 -12.63
N LEU A 48 22.34 -6.69 -11.63
CA LEU A 48 23.59 -5.99 -11.40
C LEU A 48 24.76 -6.96 -11.16
N ARG A 49 24.52 -8.01 -10.37
CA ARG A 49 25.52 -9.04 -10.11
C ARG A 49 25.92 -9.79 -11.38
N THR A 50 24.95 -10.20 -12.20
CA THR A 50 25.24 -10.88 -13.47
C THR A 50 26.09 -10.02 -14.40
N ILE A 51 25.79 -8.72 -14.51
CA ILE A 51 26.60 -7.81 -15.34
C ILE A 51 28.02 -7.73 -14.80
N ALA A 52 28.19 -7.53 -13.48
CA ALA A 52 29.51 -7.42 -12.86
C ALA A 52 30.36 -8.68 -13.02
N GLU A 53 29.75 -9.88 -13.03
CA GLU A 53 30.43 -11.15 -13.29
C GLU A 53 30.92 -11.29 -14.74
N CYS A 54 30.31 -10.61 -15.71
CA CYS A 54 30.71 -10.64 -17.12
C CYS A 54 31.81 -9.62 -17.49
N GLU A 55 32.09 -8.64 -16.62
CA GLU A 55 33.09 -7.58 -16.86
C GLU A 55 34.49 -7.94 -16.30
N LEU A 56 34.64 -9.11 -15.65
CA LEU A 56 35.90 -9.68 -15.14
C LEU A 56 36.39 -10.82 -16.03
#